data_AF-A0A6A5V833-F1
#
_entry.id   AF-A0A6A5V833-F1
#
_cell.length_a   1.000
_cell.length_b   1.000
_cell.length_c   1.000
_cell.angle_alpha   90.00
_cell.angle_beta   90.00
_cell.angle_gamma   90.00
#
_symmetry.space_group_name_H-M   'P 1'
#
loop_
_entity.id
_entity.type
_entity.pdbx_description
1 polymer ?
#
loop_
_entity_poly.entity_id
_entity_poly.type
_entity_poly.pdbx_seq_one_letter_code
_entity_poly.pdbx_strand_id
1 'polypeptide(L)'
;MMLSAVLLSILAGILVTAQGHYVPYLYIGTIGMTVGAGLLTTWTPQTATSVWIGYQILFGVGVGFCLQQPMVAVQTVLDIKDVPIGASLIVFVQSLGGAMFVSVGETVLSNTLVKELAKNAPAIHPSEVLETGASRLQITFSEDVLPAIILSYNNALSRVFLVATAMAAFTLVGCVFVEWKSVKGKKIEMGAAA
;
A
#
# COMPACT_ATOMS: atom_id res chain seq x y z
N MET A 1 4.53 -7.24 -7.03
CA MET A 1 4.59 -6.10 -6.09
C MET A 1 5.81 -6.11 -5.16
N MET A 2 6.03 -7.16 -4.36
CA MET A 2 7.12 -7.13 -3.34
C MET A 2 8.52 -7.04 -3.96
N LEU A 3 8.81 -7.83 -4.99
CA LEU A 3 10.10 -7.77 -5.68
C LEU A 3 10.38 -6.37 -6.26
N SER A 4 9.38 -5.78 -6.94
CA SER A 4 9.50 -4.42 -7.47
C SER A 4 9.70 -3.39 -6.37
N ALA A 5 9.01 -3.51 -5.23
CA ALA A 5 9.15 -2.58 -4.11
C ALA A 5 10.55 -2.64 -3.46
N VAL A 6 11.10 -3.85 -3.29
CA VAL A 6 12.45 -4.03 -2.73
C VAL A 6 13.53 -3.51 -3.68
N LEU A 7 13.46 -3.86 -4.96
CA LEU A 7 14.45 -3.37 -5.94
C LEU A 7 14.42 -1.85 -6.05
N LEU A 8 13.22 -1.26 -6.05
CA LEU A 8 13.04 0.18 -6.18
C LEU A 8 13.38 0.93 -4.90
N SER A 9 13.19 0.35 -3.71
CA SER A 9 13.64 0.99 -2.47
C SER A 9 15.16 1.06 -2.40
N ILE A 10 15.86 0.02 -2.84
CA ILE A 10 17.33 0.03 -2.95
C ILE A 10 17.77 1.11 -3.95
N LEU A 11 17.17 1.14 -5.15
CA LEU A 11 17.48 2.15 -6.15
C LEU A 11 17.19 3.58 -5.67
N ALA A 12 16.07 3.78 -4.97
CA ALA A 12 15.72 5.05 -4.36
C ALA A 12 16.78 5.50 -3.36
N GLY A 13 17.23 4.61 -2.48
CA GLY A 13 18.30 4.91 -1.51
C GLY A 13 19.61 5.31 -2.18
N ILE A 14 20.01 4.59 -3.24
CA ILE A 14 21.22 4.91 -4.03
C ILE A 14 21.08 6.28 -4.69
N LEU A 15 19.95 6.54 -5.34
CA LEU A 15 19.68 7.80 -6.05
C LEU A 15 19.66 9.00 -5.10
N VAL A 16 19.01 8.85 -3.94
CA VAL A 16 18.99 9.89 -2.89
C VAL A 16 20.40 10.17 -2.37
N THR A 17 21.21 9.12 -2.15
CA THR A 17 22.59 9.26 -1.69
C THR A 17 23.47 9.97 -2.73
N ALA A 18 23.28 9.68 -4.02
CA ALA A 18 24.03 10.31 -5.10
C ALA A 18 23.62 11.77 -5.35
N GLN A 19 22.31 12.03 -5.42
CA GLN A 19 21.75 13.34 -5.80
C GLN A 19 21.65 14.30 -4.62
N GLY A 20 21.60 13.78 -3.39
CA GLY A 20 21.66 14.54 -2.15
C GLY A 20 20.34 15.10 -1.66
N HIS A 21 19.23 14.97 -2.39
CA HIS A 21 17.92 15.49 -1.98
C HIS A 21 16.88 14.38 -2.01
N TYR A 22 16.24 14.12 -0.88
CA TYR A 22 15.27 13.04 -0.73
C TYR A 22 13.83 13.44 -1.10
N VAL A 23 13.51 14.73 -1.00
CA VAL A 23 12.15 15.25 -1.20
C VAL A 23 11.58 15.02 -2.62
N PRO A 24 12.33 15.22 -3.73
CA PRO A 24 11.80 14.94 -5.07
C PRO A 24 11.37 13.48 -5.27
N TYR A 25 12.11 12.52 -4.70
CA TYR A 25 11.77 11.10 -4.78
C TYR A 25 10.56 10.74 -3.95
N LEU A 26 10.35 11.45 -2.84
CA LEU A 26 9.17 11.32 -2.00
C LEU A 26 7.89 11.74 -2.77
N TYR A 27 7.96 12.83 -3.55
CA TYR A 27 6.88 13.23 -4.45
C TYR A 27 6.62 12.21 -5.56
N ILE A 28 7.68 11.78 -6.27
CA ILE A 28 7.56 10.79 -7.36
C ILE A 28 6.96 9.48 -6.83
N GLY A 29 7.46 9.00 -5.68
CA GLY A 29 6.99 7.79 -5.03
C GLY A 29 5.52 7.89 -4.63
N THR A 30 5.11 9.01 -4.02
CA THR A 30 3.73 9.18 -3.54
C THR A 30 2.74 9.32 -4.68
N ILE A 31 3.09 10.05 -5.73
CA ILE A 31 2.28 10.16 -6.95
C ILE A 31 2.17 8.77 -7.61
N GLY A 32 3.29 8.06 -7.78
CA GLY A 32 3.31 6.73 -8.35
C GLY A 32 2.50 5.71 -7.54
N MET A 33 2.58 5.78 -6.21
CA MET A 33 1.79 4.94 -5.31
C MET A 33 0.30 5.25 -5.41
N THR A 34 -0.09 6.53 -5.49
CA THR A 34 -1.49 6.95 -5.64
C THR A 34 -2.08 6.49 -6.97
N VAL A 35 -1.36 6.70 -8.07
CA VAL A 35 -1.77 6.24 -9.41
C VAL A 35 -1.83 4.72 -9.46
N GLY A 36 -0.82 4.03 -8.93
CA GLY A 36 -0.78 2.58 -8.84
C GLY A 36 -1.98 2.01 -8.07
N ALA A 37 -2.28 2.56 -6.89
CA ALA A 37 -3.43 2.16 -6.08
C ALA A 37 -4.76 2.41 -6.80
N GLY A 38 -4.89 3.57 -7.47
CA GLY A 38 -6.07 3.91 -8.25
C GLY A 38 -6.32 2.91 -9.38
N LEU A 39 -5.27 2.46 -10.06
CA LEU A 39 -5.39 1.42 -11.10
C LEU A 39 -5.82 0.06 -10.54
N LEU A 40 -5.50 -0.27 -9.28
CA LEU A 40 -6.00 -1.51 -8.66
C LEU A 40 -7.54 -1.48 -8.50
N THR A 41 -8.15 -0.30 -8.41
CA THR A 41 -9.62 -0.17 -8.31
C THR A 41 -10.36 -0.57 -9.59
N THR A 42 -9.67 -0.65 -10.73
CA THR A 42 -10.28 -1.03 -12.02
C THR A 42 -10.22 -2.52 -12.30
N TRP A 43 -9.76 -3.34 -11.34
CA TRP A 43 -9.70 -4.78 -11.53
C TRP A 43 -11.09 -5.38 -11.61
N THR A 44 -11.32 -6.10 -12.70
CA THR A 44 -12.47 -6.99 -12.88
C THR A 44 -12.01 -8.45 -12.77
N PRO A 45 -12.93 -9.40 -12.50
CA PRO A 45 -12.58 -10.82 -12.45
C PRO A 45 -11.95 -11.38 -13.73
N GLN A 46 -12.12 -10.70 -14.87
CA GLN A 46 -11.60 -11.09 -16.20
C GLN A 46 -10.27 -10.39 -16.55
N THR A 47 -9.67 -9.65 -15.62
CA THR A 47 -8.44 -8.89 -15.88
C THR A 47 -7.29 -9.83 -16.27
N ALA A 48 -6.65 -9.56 -17.40
CA ALA A 48 -5.52 -10.36 -17.87
C ALA A 48 -4.32 -10.30 -16.91
N THR A 49 -3.60 -11.42 -16.78
CA THR A 49 -2.46 -11.57 -15.87
C THR A 49 -1.36 -10.50 -16.10
N SER A 50 -1.14 -10.09 -17.34
CA SER A 50 -0.16 -9.05 -17.70
C SER A 50 -0.53 -7.67 -17.13
N VAL A 51 -1.82 -7.32 -17.15
CA VAL A 51 -2.35 -6.06 -16.61
C VAL A 51 -2.26 -6.06 -15.09
N TRP A 52 -2.61 -7.18 -14.46
CA TRP A 52 -2.52 -7.38 -13.02
C TRP A 52 -1.08 -7.19 -12.51
N ILE A 53 -0.10 -7.82 -13.18
CA ILE A 53 1.31 -7.70 -12.83
C ILE A 53 1.81 -6.26 -13.05
N GLY A 54 1.44 -5.63 -14.16
CA GLY A 54 1.87 -4.26 -14.49
C GLY A 54 1.43 -3.25 -13.43
N TYR A 55 0.17 -3.30 -12.97
CA TYR A 55 -0.35 -2.39 -11.96
C TYR A 55 0.34 -2.59 -10.61
N GLN A 56 0.59 -3.85 -10.24
CA GLN A 56 1.33 -4.18 -9.01
C GLN A 56 2.79 -3.73 -9.05
N ILE A 57 3.43 -3.72 -10.22
CA ILE A 57 4.79 -3.18 -10.39
C ILE A 57 4.76 -1.67 -10.16
N LEU A 58 3.83 -0.95 -10.78
CA LEU A 58 3.72 0.50 -10.62
C LEU A 58 3.42 0.90 -9.17
N PHE A 59 2.51 0.19 -8.50
CA PHE A 59 2.25 0.42 -7.08
C PHE A 59 3.48 0.09 -6.23
N GLY A 60 4.16 -1.02 -6.50
CA GLY A 60 5.40 -1.40 -5.80
C GLY A 60 6.53 -0.40 -5.97
N VAL A 61 6.68 0.20 -7.16
CA VAL A 61 7.61 1.28 -7.46
C VAL A 61 7.38 2.47 -6.52
N GLY A 62 6.13 2.94 -6.42
CA GLY A 62 5.77 4.06 -5.54
C GLY A 62 6.07 3.77 -4.07
N VAL A 63 5.66 2.61 -3.59
CA VAL A 63 5.93 2.14 -2.22
C VAL A 63 7.44 2.08 -1.95
N GLY A 64 8.23 1.51 -2.86
CA GLY A 64 9.68 1.40 -2.73
C GLY A 64 10.36 2.76 -2.56
N PHE A 65 9.97 3.74 -3.38
CA PHE A 65 10.48 5.11 -3.27
C PHE A 65 10.10 5.80 -1.96
N CYS A 66 8.94 5.49 -1.37
CA CYS A 66 8.46 6.12 -0.15
C CYS A 66 8.98 5.47 1.14
N LEU A 67 9.21 4.15 1.16
CA LEU A 67 9.52 3.41 2.40
C LEU A 67 10.77 3.91 3.13
N GLN A 68 11.85 4.25 2.39
CA GLN A 68 13.11 4.68 3.01
C GLN A 68 13.18 6.17 3.35
N GLN A 69 12.39 7.02 2.69
CA GLN A 69 12.56 8.48 2.80
C GLN A 69 12.35 9.05 4.20
N PRO A 70 11.38 8.57 5.01
CA PRO A 70 11.22 9.05 6.38
C PRO A 70 12.48 8.83 7.23
N MET A 71 13.11 7.66 7.08
CA MET A 71 14.34 7.34 7.80
C MET A 71 15.50 8.22 7.35
N VAL A 72 15.65 8.42 6.04
CA VAL A 72 16.64 9.35 5.50
C VAL A 72 16.40 10.78 6.00
N ALA A 73 15.14 11.22 6.05
CA ALA A 73 14.78 12.55 6.54
C ALA A 73 15.18 12.75 8.01
N VAL A 74 14.88 11.79 8.89
CA VAL A 74 15.27 11.86 10.31
C VAL A 74 16.78 11.93 10.48
N GLN A 75 17.53 11.08 9.76
CA GLN A 75 18.99 11.11 9.78
C GLN A 75 19.58 12.41 9.21
N THR A 76 18.86 13.06 8.29
CA THR A 76 19.31 14.29 7.63
C THR A 76 18.95 15.56 8.41
N VAL A 77 17.81 15.57 9.10
CA VAL A 77 17.27 16.78 9.75
C VAL A 77 17.74 16.90 11.19
N LEU A 78 17.82 15.79 11.93
CA LEU A 78 18.16 15.78 13.36
C LEU A 78 19.68 15.78 13.61
N ASP A 79 20.03 16.15 14.85
CA ASP A 79 21.37 15.92 15.39
C ASP A 79 21.57 14.43 15.68
N ILE A 80 22.82 13.94 15.58
CA ILE A 80 23.17 12.51 15.73
C ILE A 80 22.64 11.91 17.05
N LYS A 81 22.62 12.68 18.13
CA LYS A 81 22.09 12.28 19.45
C LYS A 81 20.57 12.02 19.44
N ASP A 82 19.83 12.67 18.55
CA ASP A 82 18.36 12.64 18.49
C ASP A 82 17.86 11.70 17.38
N VAL A 83 18.74 11.23 16.49
CA VAL A 83 18.41 10.26 15.43
C VAL A 83 17.71 9.00 15.95
N PRO A 84 18.18 8.34 17.04
CA PRO A 84 17.49 7.15 17.57
C PRO A 84 16.05 7.45 18.03
N ILE A 85 15.84 8.63 18.63
CA ILE A 85 14.51 9.08 19.08
C ILE A 85 13.60 9.27 17.86
N GLY A 86 14.07 10.01 16.84
CA GLY A 86 13.31 10.22 15.61
C GLY A 86 12.99 8.92 14.86
N ALA A 87 13.95 7.99 14.79
CA ALA A 87 13.77 6.69 14.14
C ALA A 87 12.72 5.85 14.87
N SER A 88 12.77 5.82 16.22
CA SER A 88 11.79 5.11 17.03
C SER A 88 10.37 5.65 16.80
N LEU A 89 10.21 6.97 16.68
CA LEU A 89 8.91 7.60 16.42
C LEU A 89 8.38 7.22 15.03
N ILE A 90 9.23 7.18 14.00
CA ILE A 90 8.79 6.74 12.67
C ILE A 90 8.34 5.28 12.70
N VAL A 91 9.13 4.37 13.30
CA VAL A 91 8.76 2.94 13.38
C VAL A 91 7.46 2.77 14.17
N PHE A 92 7.28 3.52 15.25
CA PHE A 92 6.05 3.52 16.04
C PHE A 92 4.85 3.96 15.20
N VAL A 93 4.94 5.09 14.50
CA VAL A 93 3.84 5.60 13.64
C VAL A 93 3.56 4.66 12.47
N GLN A 94 4.58 4.06 11.85
CA GLN A 94 4.40 3.06 10.79
C GLN A 94 3.68 1.82 11.31
N SER A 95 4.08 1.31 12.48
CA SER A 95 3.47 0.11 13.08
C SER A 95 2.02 0.39 13.49
N LEU A 96 1.77 1.54 14.14
CA LEU A 96 0.44 1.99 14.53
C LEU A 96 -0.46 2.18 13.30
N GLY A 97 0.04 2.88 12.28
CA GLY A 97 -0.67 3.09 11.02
C GLY A 97 -1.01 1.76 10.34
N GLY A 98 -0.03 0.86 10.22
CA GLY A 98 -0.23 -0.48 9.65
C GLY A 98 -1.34 -1.25 10.37
N ALA A 99 -1.30 -1.32 11.70
CA ALA A 99 -2.31 -2.03 12.49
C ALA A 99 -3.73 -1.41 12.36
N MET A 100 -3.83 -0.08 12.45
CA MET A 100 -5.12 0.62 12.34
C MET A 100 -5.74 0.45 10.96
N PHE A 101 -4.97 0.69 9.89
CA PHE A 101 -5.51 0.68 8.54
C PHE A 101 -5.77 -0.72 7.99
N VAL A 102 -5.07 -1.75 8.48
CA VAL A 102 -5.45 -3.16 8.21
C VAL A 102 -6.84 -3.45 8.76
N SER A 103 -7.12 -3.01 9.99
CA SER A 103 -8.45 -3.20 10.62
C SER A 103 -9.55 -2.44 9.88
N VAL A 104 -9.26 -1.22 9.41
CA VAL A 104 -10.18 -0.44 8.55
C VAL A 104 -10.42 -1.16 7.22
N GLY A 105 -9.36 -1.67 6.57
CA GLY A 105 -9.46 -2.40 5.32
C GLY A 105 -10.34 -3.65 5.45
N GLU A 106 -10.14 -4.43 6.50
CA GLU A 106 -10.98 -5.61 6.79
C GLU A 106 -12.44 -5.19 7.04
N THR A 107 -12.66 -4.17 7.87
CA THR A 107 -14.02 -3.67 8.15
C THR A 107 -14.74 -3.21 6.88
N VAL A 108 -14.04 -2.52 5.97
CA VAL A 108 -14.60 -2.10 4.68
C VAL A 108 -14.89 -3.31 3.79
N LEU A 109 -13.98 -4.29 3.76
CA LEU A 109 -14.14 -5.53 2.99
C LEU A 109 -15.38 -6.30 3.46
N SER A 110 -15.45 -6.65 4.74
CA SER A 110 -16.53 -7.49 5.27
C SER A 110 -17.88 -6.80 5.11
N ASN A 111 -17.99 -5.51 5.45
CA ASN A 111 -19.24 -4.77 5.33
C ASN A 111 -19.70 -4.60 3.88
N THR A 112 -18.76 -4.37 2.95
CA THR A 112 -19.10 -4.24 1.53
C THR A 112 -19.47 -5.60 0.95
N LEU A 113 -18.75 -6.66 1.30
CA LEU A 113 -19.02 -8.01 0.84
C LEU A 113 -20.43 -8.46 1.25
N VAL A 114 -20.84 -8.22 2.49
CA VAL A 114 -22.21 -8.51 2.95
C VAL A 114 -23.26 -7.80 2.10
N LYS A 115 -23.04 -6.52 1.77
CA LYS A 115 -23.96 -5.74 0.92
C LYS A 115 -24.02 -6.25 -0.51
N GLU A 116 -22.87 -6.60 -1.09
CA GLU A 116 -22.80 -7.11 -2.46
C GLU A 116 -23.38 -8.53 -2.58
N LEU A 117 -23.14 -9.40 -1.60
CA LEU A 117 -23.74 -10.74 -1.56
C LEU A 117 -25.26 -10.66 -1.46
N ALA A 118 -25.80 -9.78 -0.62
CA ALA A 118 -27.25 -9.57 -0.53
C ALA A 118 -27.89 -9.16 -1.87
N LYS A 119 -27.12 -8.51 -2.75
CA LYS A 119 -27.57 -8.07 -4.08
C LYS A 119 -27.39 -9.15 -5.15
N ASN A 120 -26.22 -9.81 -5.18
CA ASN A 120 -25.81 -10.67 -6.29
C ASN A 120 -26.06 -12.15 -6.02
N ALA A 121 -26.11 -12.57 -4.76
CA ALA A 121 -26.31 -13.96 -4.32
C ALA A 121 -27.23 -14.04 -3.08
N PRO A 122 -28.50 -13.59 -3.18
CA PRO A 122 -29.42 -13.49 -2.03
C PRO A 122 -29.76 -14.84 -1.39
N ALA A 123 -29.55 -15.95 -2.11
CA ALA A 123 -29.76 -17.31 -1.62
C ALA A 123 -28.66 -17.79 -0.64
N ILE A 124 -27.56 -17.05 -0.51
CA ILE A 124 -26.41 -17.43 0.32
C ILE A 124 -26.33 -16.51 1.54
N HIS A 125 -26.15 -17.11 2.71
CA HIS A 125 -25.92 -16.35 3.93
C HIS A 125 -24.50 -15.76 3.92
N PRO A 126 -24.34 -14.43 4.08
CA PRO A 126 -23.02 -13.79 4.02
C PRO A 126 -22.00 -14.31 5.03
N SER A 127 -22.45 -14.84 6.17
CA SER A 127 -21.59 -15.46 7.19
C SER A 127 -20.85 -16.68 6.66
N GLU A 128 -21.50 -17.53 5.87
CA GLU A 128 -20.87 -18.72 5.29
C GLU A 128 -19.71 -18.34 4.37
N VAL A 129 -19.88 -17.26 3.59
CA VAL A 129 -18.85 -16.77 2.68
C VAL A 129 -17.67 -16.16 3.45
N LEU A 130 -17.94 -15.38 4.50
CA LEU A 130 -16.92 -14.78 5.35
C LEU A 130 -16.10 -15.84 6.11
N GLU A 131 -16.75 -16.87 6.65
CA GLU A 131 -16.10 -17.95 7.39
C GLU A 131 -15.29 -18.90 6.47
N THR A 132 -15.80 -19.16 5.26
CA THR A 132 -15.10 -19.97 4.27
C THR A 132 -13.79 -19.31 3.84
N GLY A 133 -13.85 -17.99 3.62
CA GLY A 133 -12.75 -17.17 3.13
C GLY A 133 -12.49 -17.34 1.63
N ALA A 134 -11.82 -16.35 1.03
CA ALA A 134 -11.65 -16.25 -0.42
C ALA A 134 -10.95 -17.48 -1.05
N SER A 135 -10.04 -18.12 -0.33
CA SER A 135 -9.21 -19.22 -0.85
C SER A 135 -9.95 -20.54 -1.07
N ARG A 136 -11.13 -20.72 -0.44
CA ARG A 136 -11.88 -21.99 -0.47
C ARG A 136 -13.22 -21.90 -1.19
N LEU A 137 -13.57 -20.74 -1.72
CA LEU A 137 -14.87 -20.50 -2.36
C LEU A 137 -15.16 -21.49 -3.50
N GLN A 138 -14.14 -21.83 -4.30
CA GLN A 138 -14.27 -22.75 -5.44
C GLN A 138 -14.52 -24.21 -5.04
N ILE A 139 -14.24 -24.56 -3.78
CA ILE A 139 -14.40 -25.93 -3.25
C ILE A 139 -15.71 -26.03 -2.45
N THR A 140 -16.10 -24.95 -1.77
CA THR A 140 -17.24 -24.93 -0.85
C THR A 140 -18.58 -24.62 -1.53
N PHE A 141 -18.58 -23.83 -2.61
CA PHE A 141 -19.81 -23.39 -3.28
C PHE A 141 -19.94 -24.00 -4.68
N SER A 142 -21.18 -24.29 -5.09
CA SER A 142 -21.50 -24.81 -6.42
C SER A 142 -21.13 -23.83 -7.53
N GLU A 143 -20.82 -24.36 -8.72
CA GLU A 143 -20.41 -23.56 -9.90
C GLU A 143 -21.45 -22.50 -10.31
N ASP A 144 -22.73 -22.74 -10.01
CA ASP A 144 -23.86 -21.88 -10.38
C ASP A 144 -23.84 -20.53 -9.62
N VAL A 145 -23.40 -20.54 -8.37
CA VAL A 145 -23.39 -19.37 -7.47
C VAL A 145 -22.02 -18.73 -7.33
N LEU A 146 -20.97 -19.49 -7.65
CA LEU A 146 -19.57 -19.06 -7.54
C LEU A 146 -19.25 -17.76 -8.31
N PRO A 147 -19.73 -17.54 -9.56
CA PRO A 147 -19.49 -16.27 -10.27
C PRO A 147 -20.05 -15.05 -9.55
N ALA A 148 -21.23 -15.18 -8.93
CA ALA A 148 -21.86 -14.08 -8.19
C ALA A 148 -21.11 -13.74 -6.90
N ILE A 149 -20.58 -14.76 -6.22
CA ILE A 149 -19.71 -14.58 -5.04
C ILE A 149 -18.40 -13.91 -5.44
N ILE A 150 -17.76 -14.37 -6.52
CA ILE A 150 -16.50 -13.79 -7.02
C ILE A 150 -16.69 -12.32 -7.40
N LEU A 151 -17.79 -11.98 -8.08
CA LEU A 151 -18.11 -10.59 -8.41
C LEU A 151 -18.30 -9.73 -7.16
N SER A 152 -19.00 -10.27 -6.15
CA SER A 152 -19.22 -9.57 -4.88
C SER A 152 -17.91 -9.31 -4.13
N TYR A 153 -16.99 -10.29 -4.13
CA TYR A 153 -15.64 -10.11 -3.60
C TYR A 153 -14.83 -9.07 -4.37
N ASN A 154 -14.88 -9.11 -5.69
CA ASN A 154 -14.17 -8.14 -6.53
C ASN A 154 -14.65 -6.71 -6.27
N ASN A 155 -15.97 -6.50 -6.14
CA ASN A 155 -16.55 -5.21 -5.79
C ASN A 155 -16.11 -4.75 -4.38
N ALA A 156 -16.11 -5.66 -3.41
CA ALA A 156 -15.66 -5.36 -2.05
C ALA A 156 -14.17 -4.99 -2.01
N LEU A 157 -13.31 -5.76 -2.70
CA LEU A 157 -11.88 -5.45 -2.83
C LEU A 157 -11.63 -4.12 -3.54
N SER A 158 -12.40 -3.81 -4.58
CA SER A 158 -12.30 -2.53 -5.29
C SER A 158 -12.57 -1.34 -4.35
N ARG A 159 -13.51 -1.48 -3.40
CA ARG A 159 -13.74 -0.46 -2.35
C ARG A 159 -12.55 -0.34 -1.40
N VAL A 160 -11.92 -1.45 -1.00
CA VAL A 160 -10.71 -1.42 -0.17
C VAL A 160 -9.56 -0.72 -0.90
N PHE A 161 -9.36 -1.00 -2.19
CA PHE A 161 -8.34 -0.32 -3.00
C PHE A 161 -8.62 1.18 -3.16
N LEU A 162 -9.89 1.58 -3.20
CA LEU A 162 -10.26 2.99 -3.23
C LEU A 162 -9.87 3.69 -1.93
N VAL A 163 -10.11 3.07 -0.77
CA VAL A 163 -9.63 3.58 0.52
C VAL A 163 -8.11 3.68 0.54
N ALA A 164 -7.40 2.64 0.05
CA ALA A 164 -5.94 2.67 -0.06
C ALA A 164 -5.45 3.81 -0.97
N THR A 165 -6.15 4.08 -2.08
CA THR A 165 -5.86 5.20 -2.99
C THR A 165 -6.04 6.54 -2.30
N ALA A 166 -7.12 6.72 -1.53
CA ALA A 166 -7.35 7.94 -0.77
C ALA A 166 -6.25 8.18 0.28
N MET A 167 -5.78 7.13 0.95
CA MET A 167 -4.67 7.21 1.92
C MET A 167 -3.32 7.48 1.25
N ALA A 168 -3.08 6.88 0.08
CA ALA A 168 -1.90 7.19 -0.73
C ALA A 168 -1.89 8.66 -1.16
N ALA A 169 -3.04 9.19 -1.60
CA ALA A 169 -3.18 10.60 -1.93
C ALA A 169 -2.99 11.51 -0.70
N PHE A 170 -3.51 11.11 0.47
CA PHE A 170 -3.34 11.88 1.70
C PHE A 170 -1.87 12.00 2.13
N THR A 171 -1.05 11.02 1.78
CA THR A 171 0.41 11.08 2.01
C THR A 171 1.04 12.30 1.34
N LEU A 172 0.49 12.80 0.22
CA LEU A 172 0.98 14.02 -0.45
C LEU A 172 0.92 15.24 0.47
N VAL A 173 -0.09 15.32 1.35
CA VAL A 173 -0.18 16.38 2.36
C VAL A 173 1.02 16.32 3.29
N GLY A 174 1.38 15.12 3.75
CA GLY A 174 2.58 14.90 4.57
C GLY A 174 3.86 15.29 3.84
N CYS A 175 3.97 15.01 2.53
CA CYS A 175 5.13 15.36 1.71
C CYS A 175 5.42 16.88 1.71
N VAL A 176 4.36 17.71 1.74
CA VAL A 176 4.49 19.17 1.70
C VAL A 176 5.19 19.72 2.96
N PHE A 177 5.02 19.05 4.11
CA PHE A 177 5.64 19.47 5.37
C PHE A 177 7.08 18.97 5.54
N VAL A 178 7.60 18.18 4.60
CA VAL A 178 8.95 17.64 4.68
C VAL A 178 9.98 18.71 4.33
N GLU A 179 10.93 18.95 5.23
CA GLU A 179 12.00 19.91 5.01
C GLU A 179 12.90 19.52 3.83
N TRP A 180 13.24 20.48 2.98
CA TRP A 180 14.16 20.29 1.86
C TRP A 180 15.59 20.45 2.35
N LYS A 181 16.14 19.41 2.97
CA LYS A 181 17.54 19.37 3.40
C LYS A 181 18.38 18.43 2.54
N SER A 182 19.64 18.83 2.32
CA SER A 182 20.60 18.01 1.60
C SER A 182 21.21 16.95 2.51
N VAL A 183 21.28 15.74 1.98
CA VAL A 183 21.95 14.56 2.53
C VAL A 183 23.48 14.67 2.42
N LYS A 184 24.00 15.52 1.52
CA LYS A 184 25.44 15.64 1.27
C LYS A 184 26.17 16.26 2.47
N GLY A 185 27.21 15.57 2.95
CA GLY A 185 28.03 16.01 4.09
C GLY A 185 27.61 15.41 5.43
N LYS A 186 26.55 14.60 5.50
CA LYS A 186 26.15 13.86 6.69
C LYS A 186 26.44 12.36 6.52
N LYS A 187 26.95 11.71 7.57
CA LYS A 187 27.10 10.24 7.59
C LYS A 187 25.71 9.62 7.74
N ILE A 188 25.08 9.29 6.63
CA ILE A 188 23.84 8.51 6.62
C ILE A 188 24.22 7.03 6.68
N GLU A 189 23.87 6.37 7.77
CA GLU A 189 23.89 4.91 7.78
C GLU A 189 22.63 4.46 7.02
N MET A 190 22.82 3.89 5.83
CA MET A 190 21.73 3.24 5.12
C MET A 190 21.23 2.10 6.00
N GLY A 191 20.13 2.36 6.72
CA GLY A 191 19.44 1.37 7.50
C GLY A 191 19.00 0.25 6.56
N ALA A 192 19.72 -0.86 6.61
CA ALA A 192 19.22 -2.12 6.10
C ALA A 192 17.93 -2.39 6.87
N ALA A 193 16.78 -2.21 6.22
CA ALA A 193 15.51 -2.69 6.75
C ALA A 193 15.63 -4.21 6.86
N ALA A 194 15.81 -4.70 8.09
CA ALA A 194 15.71 -6.10 8.45
C ALA A 194 14.25 -6.49 8.70
#